data_AF-R5LES6-F1
#
_entry.id   AF-R5LES6-F1
#
_cell.length_a   1.000
_cell.length_b   1.000
_cell.length_c   1.000
_cell.angle_alpha   90.00
_cell.angle_beta   90.00
_cell.angle_gamma   90.00
#
_symmetry.space_group_name_H-M   'P 1'
#
loop_
_entity.id
_entity.type
_entity.pdbx_description
1 polymer ?
#
loop_
_entity_poly.entity_id
_entity_poly.type
_entity_poly.pdbx_seq_one_letter_code
_entity_poly.pdbx_strand_id
1 'polypeptide(L)'
;MKIDEVCGKVFLKEQGKLFPKPVAESLEEAMEFLEEIMAQVFSSEKELKKYIEDEGIDLEGDITDELEVFKLPDGRFLYVEA
;
A
#
# COMPACT_ATOMS: atom_id res chain seq x y z
N MET A 1 1.05 -10.91 3.60
CA MET A 1 0.81 -11.68 2.35
C MET A 1 1.86 -11.28 1.30
N LYS A 2 1.92 -11.94 0.13
CA LYS A 2 2.84 -11.55 -0.96
C LYS A 2 2.23 -10.42 -1.81
N ILE A 3 3.07 -9.55 -2.36
CA ILE A 3 2.74 -8.67 -3.49
C ILE A 3 2.30 -9.53 -4.69
N ASP A 4 1.21 -9.11 -5.33
CA ASP A 4 0.64 -9.76 -6.50
C ASP A 4 0.11 -8.72 -7.51
N GLU A 5 -0.44 -9.19 -8.62
CA GLU A 5 -0.96 -8.32 -9.68
C GLU A 5 -2.05 -7.35 -9.20
N VAL A 6 -2.83 -7.69 -8.16
CA VAL A 6 -3.86 -6.79 -7.63
C VAL A 6 -3.19 -5.61 -6.94
N CYS A 7 -2.14 -5.88 -6.16
CA CYS A 7 -1.33 -4.84 -5.51
C CYS A 7 -0.72 -3.90 -6.56
N GLY A 8 -0.06 -4.47 -7.58
CA GLY A 8 0.59 -3.69 -8.64
C GLY A 8 -0.40 -2.86 -9.47
N LYS A 9 -1.58 -3.42 -9.82
CA LYS A 9 -2.61 -2.68 -10.59
C LYS A 9 -3.20 -1.51 -9.82
N VAL A 10 -3.49 -1.69 -8.52
CA VAL A 10 -4.02 -0.62 -7.67
C VAL A 10 -2.95 0.45 -7.45
N PHE A 11 -1.74 0.05 -7.09
CA PHE A 11 -0.63 0.99 -6.87
C PHE A 11 -0.32 1.79 -8.14
N LEU A 12 -0.15 1.15 -9.30
CA LEU A 12 0.14 1.84 -10.56
C LEU A 12 -0.88 2.92 -10.90
N LYS A 13 -2.17 2.65 -10.63
CA LYS A 13 -3.29 3.58 -10.87
C LYS A 13 -3.34 4.73 -9.86
N GLU A 14 -2.98 4.46 -8.61
CA GLU A 14 -3.26 5.37 -7.48
C GLU A 14 -1.99 5.98 -6.86
N GLN A 15 -0.80 5.59 -7.32
CA GLN A 15 0.49 6.06 -6.81
C GLN A 15 0.60 7.59 -6.76
N GLY A 16 -0.12 8.30 -7.63
CA GLY A 16 -0.18 9.77 -7.65
C GLY A 16 -0.73 10.40 -6.37
N LYS A 17 -1.42 9.63 -5.51
CA LYS A 17 -1.86 10.11 -4.18
C LYS A 17 -0.72 10.18 -3.17
N LEU A 18 0.31 9.34 -3.34
CA LEU A 18 1.45 9.24 -2.43
C LEU A 18 2.70 9.92 -3.02
N PHE A 19 2.93 9.72 -4.33
CA PHE A 19 4.09 10.25 -5.04
C PHE A 19 3.66 11.32 -6.06
N PRO A 20 4.23 12.55 -6.00
CA PRO A 20 3.87 13.64 -6.92
C PRO A 20 4.33 13.39 -8.36
N LYS A 21 5.20 12.41 -8.58
CA LYS A 21 5.64 11.92 -9.90
C LYS A 21 5.52 10.40 -9.90
N PRO A 22 5.17 9.78 -11.04
CA PRO A 22 5.10 8.33 -11.13
C PRO A 22 6.46 7.72 -10.82
N VAL A 23 6.47 6.73 -9.93
CA VAL A 23 7.61 5.87 -9.61
C VAL A 23 7.61 4.58 -10.42
N ALA A 24 6.48 4.26 -11.05
CA ALA A 24 6.32 3.15 -11.98
C ALA A 24 5.40 3.55 -13.16
N GLU A 25 5.74 3.10 -14.37
CA GLU A 25 4.96 3.33 -15.60
C GLU A 25 4.32 2.04 -16.15
N SER A 26 4.71 0.88 -15.63
CA SER A 26 4.15 -0.43 -16.01
C SER A 26 3.75 -1.28 -14.81
N LEU A 27 2.98 -2.34 -15.03
CA LEU A 27 2.61 -3.29 -13.98
C LEU A 27 3.84 -3.99 -13.38
N GLU A 28 4.82 -4.32 -14.22
CA GLU A 28 6.07 -4.96 -13.81
C GLU A 28 6.87 -4.01 -12.90
N GLU A 29 7.10 -2.77 -13.34
CA GLU A 29 7.79 -1.75 -12.53
C GLU A 29 7.04 -1.45 -11.22
N ALA A 30 5.71 -1.44 -11.23
CA ALA A 30 4.92 -1.23 -10.02
C ALA A 30 5.12 -2.37 -9.02
N MET A 31 5.16 -3.62 -9.48
CA MET A 31 5.40 -4.77 -8.62
C MET A 31 6.84 -4.79 -8.10
N GLU A 32 7.82 -4.50 -8.96
CA GLU A 32 9.23 -4.38 -8.57
C GLU A 32 9.42 -3.29 -7.51
N PHE A 33 8.86 -2.10 -7.74
CA PHE A 33 8.92 -1.00 -6.77
C PHE A 33 8.34 -1.41 -5.41
N LEU A 34 7.15 -2.02 -5.39
CA LEU A 34 6.52 -2.48 -4.15
C LEU A 34 7.35 -3.54 -3.41
N GLU A 35 7.99 -4.45 -4.14
CA GLU A 35 8.89 -5.45 -3.55
C GLU A 35 10.20 -4.83 -3.03
N GLU A 36 10.77 -3.85 -3.73
CA GLU A 36 12.00 -3.14 -3.35
C GLU A 36 11.84 -2.35 -2.05
N ILE A 37 10.72 -1.64 -1.89
CA ILE A 37 10.41 -0.88 -0.66
C ILE A 37 9.79 -1.74 0.44
N MET A 38 9.65 -3.06 0.21
CA MET A 38 9.08 -4.00 1.16
C MET A 38 7.64 -3.63 1.59
N ALA A 39 6.82 -3.20 0.64
CA ALA A 39 5.41 -2.88 0.88
C ALA A 39 4.65 -4.07 1.48
N GLN A 40 3.70 -3.79 2.36
CA GLN A 40 3.04 -4.82 3.17
C GLN A 40 1.57 -4.99 2.82
N VAL A 41 1.13 -6.25 2.77
CA VAL A 41 -0.26 -6.62 2.43
C VAL A 41 -0.94 -7.30 3.61
N PHE A 42 -2.07 -6.72 4.02
CA PHE A 42 -2.90 -7.14 5.14
C PHE A 42 -4.26 -7.67 4.67
N SER A 43 -4.79 -8.67 5.36
CA SER A 43 -6.04 -9.33 4.99
C SER A 43 -7.28 -8.58 5.46
N SER A 44 -7.10 -7.65 6.40
CA SER A 44 -8.18 -6.85 6.99
C SER A 44 -7.64 -5.56 7.58
N GLU A 45 -8.53 -4.59 7.74
CA GLU A 45 -8.24 -3.32 8.42
C GLU A 45 -7.73 -3.52 9.85
N LYS A 46 -8.20 -4.56 10.56
CA LYS A 46 -7.75 -4.89 11.91
C LYS A 46 -6.27 -5.29 11.94
N GLU A 47 -5.81 -6.05 10.96
CA GLU A 47 -4.40 -6.44 10.87
C GLU A 47 -3.52 -5.23 10.56
N LEU A 48 -3.96 -4.36 9.64
CA LEU A 48 -3.26 -3.12 9.32
C LEU A 48 -3.19 -2.19 10.54
N LYS A 49 -4.29 -1.97 11.25
CA LYS A 49 -4.32 -1.15 12.49
C LYS A 49 -3.35 -1.67 13.54
N LYS A 50 -3.36 -2.98 13.76
CA LYS A 50 -2.43 -3.61 14.70
C LYS A 50 -0.97 -3.38 14.29
N TYR A 51 -0.65 -3.51 13.00
CA TYR A 51 0.69 -3.24 12.51
C TYR A 51 1.13 -1.79 12.76
N ILE A 52 0.28 -0.81 12.44
CA ILE A 52 0.53 0.61 12.69
C ILE A 52 0.79 0.87 14.18
N GLU A 53 -0.04 0.30 15.07
CA GLU A 53 0.13 0.41 16.53
C GLU A 53 1.41 -0.27 17.04
N ASP A 54 1.71 -1.48 16.56
CA ASP A 54 2.87 -2.27 16.99
C ASP A 54 4.20 -1.62 16.55
N GLU A 55 4.24 -1.02 15.36
CA GLU A 55 5.40 -0.29 14.83
C GLU A 55 5.48 1.17 15.30
N GLY A 56 4.45 1.68 15.97
CA GLY A 56 4.39 3.07 16.43
C GLY A 56 4.35 4.09 15.30
N ILE A 57 3.72 3.74 14.18
CA ILE A 57 3.55 4.62 13.01
C ILE A 57 2.47 5.67 13.37
N ASP A 58 2.81 6.94 13.20
CA ASP A 58 1.94 8.06 13.55
C ASP A 58 0.96 8.37 12.41
N LEU A 59 -0.12 7.59 12.33
CA LEU A 59 -1.26 7.84 11.43
C LEU A 59 -2.46 8.33 12.25
N GLU A 60 -3.07 9.44 11.83
CA GLU A 60 -4.14 10.10 12.58
C GLU A 60 -5.51 9.84 11.93
N GLY A 61 -6.49 9.43 12.75
CA GLY A 61 -7.88 9.32 12.29
C GLY A 61 -8.21 7.99 11.61
N ASP A 62 -8.91 8.03 10.48
CA ASP A 62 -9.24 6.83 9.72
C ASP A 62 -8.04 6.42 8.87
N ILE A 63 -7.27 5.44 9.36
CA ILE A 63 -6.09 4.90 8.69
C ILE A 63 -6.35 4.48 7.23
N THR A 64 -7.61 4.26 6.85
CA THR A 64 -7.97 3.84 5.50
C THR A 64 -8.10 5.01 4.51
N ASP A 65 -8.00 6.25 5.01
CA ASP A 65 -7.95 7.50 4.24
C ASP A 65 -6.51 8.05 4.08
N GLU A 66 -5.53 7.41 4.74
CA GLU A 66 -4.11 7.77 4.64
C GLU A 66 -3.53 7.53 3.24
N LEU A 67 -2.57 8.35 2.84
CA LEU A 67 -2.00 8.32 1.48
C LEU A 67 -1.20 7.03 1.24
N GLU A 68 -0.59 6.51 2.29
CA GLU A 68 0.22 5.29 2.37
C GLU A 68 -0.62 4.01 2.28
N VAL A 69 -1.95 4.10 2.48
CA VAL A 69 -2.85 2.95 2.54
C VAL A 69 -3.70 2.81 1.28
N PHE A 70 -3.57 1.68 0.58
CA PHE A 70 -4.28 1.36 -0.65
C PHE A 70 -5.32 0.25 -0.39
N LYS A 71 -6.59 0.56 -0.62
CA LYS A 71 -7.70 -0.40 -0.55
C LYS A 71 -7.68 -1.30 -1.78
N LEU A 72 -7.52 -2.61 -1.59
CA LEU A 72 -7.56 -3.57 -2.69
C LEU A 72 -9.00 -4.03 -2.95
N PRO A 73 -9.39 -4.31 -4.21
CA PRO A 73 -10.75 -4.69 -4.58
C PRO A 73 -11.23 -6.02 -3.98
N ASP A 74 -10.31 -6.84 -3.47
CA ASP A 74 -10.59 -8.10 -2.79
C ASP A 74 -10.72 -7.96 -1.26
N GLY A 75 -10.73 -6.74 -0.74
CA GLY A 75 -10.88 -6.43 0.69
C GLY A 75 -9.58 -6.44 1.48
N ARG A 76 -8.43 -6.69 0.82
CA ARG A 76 -7.10 -6.52 1.41
C ARG A 76 -6.68 -5.06 1.44
N PHE A 77 -5.61 -4.79 2.18
CA PHE A 77 -4.99 -3.47 2.29
C PHE A 77 -3.51 -3.58 1.97
N LEU A 78 -3.01 -2.66 1.15
CA LEU A 78 -1.59 -2.50 0.84
C LEU A 78 -1.10 -1.23 1.56
N TYR A 79 -0.06 -1.38 2.38
CA TYR A 79 0.65 -0.28 3.02
C TYR A 79 1.98 -0.04 2.30
N VAL A 80 2.23 1.23 1.95
CA VAL A 80 3.41 1.69 1.21
C VAL A 80 4.07 2.79 2.02
N GLU A 81 5.27 2.52 2.51
CA GLU A 81 6.09 3.54 3.18
C GLU A 81 6.69 4.49 2.13
N ALA A 82 6.63 5.81 2.37
CA ALA A 82 7.08 6.87 1.47
C ALA A 82 8.13 7.79 2.08
#